data_AF-A0A357LRP0-F1
#
_entry.id   AF-A0A357LRP0-F1
#
_cell.length_a   1.000
_cell.length_b   1.000
_cell.length_c   1.000
_cell.angle_alpha   90.00
_cell.angle_beta   90.00
_cell.angle_gamma   90.00
#
_symmetry.space_group_name_H-M   'P 1'
#
loop_
_entity.id
_entity.type
_entity.pdbx_description
1 polymer ?
#
loop_
_entity_poly.entity_id
_entity_poly.type
_entity_poly.pdbx_seq_one_letter_code
_entity_poly.pdbx_strand_id
1 'polypeptide(L)'
;DKFGTGHSEGVIAAEAANNAMVGPSLVPLLTLSIPGSPTAAVLLGGLLIHGIFPGTDLFDNHPDVAWTFINSMLIGQVLMCIFGLYVAGLAASVASVPHSVMAAIVLGLAVFGSYSVQHSMGDVYVMASLGVSMYFLERFGFSAAPLVLGLILGPIAESNFIQGSMIANATSSIRDYFFTGPLNLVLIAIVIASIAYSFWMELRNRHHTSKEEVIG
;
A
#
# COMPACT_ATOMS: atom_id res chain seq x y z
N ASP A 1 -1.18 -31.55 0.66
CA ASP A 1 -2.21 -32.41 0.04
C ASP A 1 -3.41 -31.66 -0.54
N LYS A 2 -4.06 -30.74 0.19
CA LYS A 2 -5.29 -30.02 -0.30
C LYS A 2 -5.04 -28.64 -0.94
N PHE A 3 -3.81 -28.31 -1.29
CA PHE A 3 -3.45 -26.99 -1.85
C PHE A 3 -3.88 -26.88 -3.32
N GLY A 4 -4.45 -25.74 -3.72
CA GLY A 4 -4.86 -25.48 -5.11
C GLY A 4 -6.19 -26.12 -5.55
N THR A 5 -6.85 -26.90 -4.69
CA THR A 5 -8.09 -27.60 -5.03
C THR A 5 -9.36 -26.81 -4.73
N GLY A 6 -9.24 -25.60 -4.16
CA GLY A 6 -10.38 -24.81 -3.66
C GLY A 6 -11.00 -25.37 -2.37
N HIS A 7 -10.21 -26.04 -1.53
CA HIS A 7 -10.67 -26.59 -0.25
C HIS A 7 -11.25 -25.48 0.65
N SER A 8 -12.52 -25.60 1.04
CA SER A 8 -13.29 -24.52 1.68
C SER A 8 -12.62 -23.93 2.90
N GLU A 9 -12.01 -24.75 3.76
CA GLU A 9 -11.31 -24.27 4.97
C GLU A 9 -10.10 -23.40 4.62
N GLY A 10 -9.38 -23.73 3.54
CA GLY A 10 -8.25 -22.93 3.05
C GLY A 10 -8.70 -21.59 2.46
N VAL A 11 -9.82 -21.59 1.72
CA VAL A 11 -10.43 -20.37 1.18
C VAL A 11 -10.92 -19.47 2.32
N ILE A 12 -11.66 -20.03 3.29
CA ILE A 12 -12.15 -19.27 4.45
C ILE A 12 -10.98 -18.67 5.24
N ALA A 13 -9.91 -19.45 5.48
CA ALA A 13 -8.73 -18.96 6.19
C ALA A 13 -8.04 -17.81 5.44
N ALA A 14 -7.82 -17.94 4.13
CA ALA A 14 -7.18 -16.92 3.31
C ALA A 14 -8.03 -15.64 3.21
N GLU A 15 -9.33 -15.78 2.95
CA GLU A 15 -10.25 -14.64 2.85
C GLU A 15 -10.46 -13.93 4.20
N ALA A 16 -10.55 -14.69 5.30
CA ALA A 16 -10.62 -14.11 6.64
C ALA A 16 -9.33 -13.33 6.98
N ALA A 17 -8.16 -13.87 6.65
CA ALA A 17 -6.89 -13.19 6.86
C ALA A 17 -6.79 -11.90 6.02
N ASN A 18 -7.18 -11.96 4.74
CA ASN A 18 -7.20 -10.81 3.85
C ASN A 18 -8.15 -9.70 4.39
N ASN A 19 -9.36 -10.07 4.82
CA ASN A 19 -10.32 -9.11 5.36
C ASN A 19 -9.87 -8.53 6.72
N ALA A 20 -9.19 -9.32 7.56
CA ALA A 20 -8.65 -8.86 8.83
C ALA A 20 -7.51 -7.84 8.67
N MET A 21 -6.77 -7.87 7.55
CA MET A 21 -5.64 -6.97 7.28
C MET A 21 -6.08 -5.54 6.95
N VAL A 22 -7.30 -5.34 6.42
CA VAL A 22 -7.73 -4.04 5.86
C VAL A 22 -7.64 -2.92 6.90
N GLY A 23 -8.26 -3.09 8.08
CA GLY A 23 -8.26 -2.09 9.14
C GLY A 23 -6.85 -1.70 9.62
N PRO A 24 -6.02 -2.67 10.04
CA PRO A 24 -4.63 -2.41 10.44
C PRO A 24 -3.79 -1.73 9.36
N SER A 25 -4.02 -2.02 8.07
CA SER A 25 -3.27 -1.38 6.97
C SER A 25 -3.54 0.13 6.83
N LEU A 26 -4.66 0.62 7.36
CA LEU A 26 -5.08 2.02 7.30
C LEU A 26 -4.60 2.82 8.51
N VAL A 27 -4.26 2.19 9.63
CA VAL A 27 -3.80 2.91 10.83
C VAL A 27 -2.56 3.76 10.54
N PRO A 28 -1.48 3.22 9.92
CA PRO A 28 -0.31 4.03 9.57
C PRO A 28 -0.62 5.09 8.50
N LEU A 29 -1.58 4.82 7.61
CA LEU A 29 -2.01 5.80 6.62
C LEU A 29 -2.66 7.01 7.29
N LEU A 30 -3.65 6.77 8.15
CA LEU A 30 -4.44 7.85 8.74
C LEU A 30 -3.63 8.67 9.75
N THR A 31 -2.64 8.06 10.40
CA THR A 31 -1.85 8.69 11.47
C THR A 31 -0.51 9.24 11.02
N LEU A 32 0.13 8.67 10.00
CA LEU A 32 1.48 9.03 9.55
C LEU A 32 1.55 9.35 8.05
N SER A 33 0.43 9.33 7.32
CA SER A 33 0.40 9.44 5.86
C SER A 33 1.19 8.34 5.13
N ILE A 34 1.47 7.20 5.78
CA ILE A 34 2.26 6.10 5.21
C ILE A 34 1.34 4.90 4.93
N PRO A 35 1.08 4.55 3.66
CA PRO A 35 0.22 3.40 3.35
C PRO A 35 0.86 2.07 3.75
N GLY A 36 0.09 1.19 4.39
CA GLY A 36 0.51 -0.18 4.68
C GLY A 36 0.22 -1.18 3.56
N SER A 37 -0.49 -0.77 2.51
CA SER A 37 -0.91 -1.62 1.38
C SER A 37 -1.12 -0.79 0.10
N PRO A 38 -1.14 -1.43 -1.09
CA PRO A 38 -1.43 -0.74 -2.34
C PRO A 38 -2.81 -0.10 -2.37
N THR A 39 -3.82 -0.76 -1.78
CA THR A 39 -5.18 -0.23 -1.70
C THR A 39 -5.27 0.99 -0.79
N ALA A 40 -4.54 0.98 0.33
CA ALA A 40 -4.38 2.15 1.18
C ALA A 40 -3.70 3.30 0.42
N ALA A 41 -2.72 3.01 -0.43
CA ALA A 41 -2.02 4.04 -1.19
C ALA A 41 -2.94 4.77 -2.19
N VAL A 42 -3.89 4.04 -2.81
CA VAL A 42 -4.94 4.64 -3.64
C VAL A 42 -5.85 5.56 -2.83
N LEU A 43 -6.24 5.16 -1.61
CA LEU A 43 -7.01 6.01 -0.71
C LEU A 43 -6.26 7.28 -0.34
N LEU A 44 -4.96 7.17 -0.01
CA LEU A 44 -4.10 8.33 0.25
C LEU A 44 -4.11 9.28 -0.96
N GLY A 45 -3.95 8.76 -2.18
CA GLY A 45 -4.07 9.56 -3.41
C GLY A 45 -5.39 10.30 -3.51
N GLY A 46 -6.52 9.64 -3.19
CA GLY A 46 -7.85 10.25 -3.18
C GLY A 46 -7.99 11.38 -2.15
N LEU A 47 -7.49 11.18 -0.93
CA LEU A 47 -7.49 12.20 0.11
C LEU A 47 -6.66 13.42 -0.30
N LEU A 48 -5.48 13.19 -0.89
CA LEU A 48 -4.60 14.26 -1.38
C LEU A 48 -5.21 15.04 -2.54
N ILE A 49 -5.96 14.40 -3.44
CA ILE A 49 -6.71 15.08 -4.50
C ILE A 49 -7.75 16.06 -3.91
N HIS A 50 -8.35 15.69 -2.77
CA HIS A 50 -9.27 16.55 -2.02
C HIS A 50 -8.57 17.55 -1.09
N GLY A 51 -7.24 17.62 -1.10
CA GLY A 51 -6.45 18.52 -0.26
C GLY A 51 -6.39 18.12 1.22
N ILE A 52 -6.73 16.87 1.53
CA ILE A 52 -6.72 16.33 2.89
C ILE A 52 -5.42 15.57 3.09
N PHE A 53 -4.58 16.03 4.02
CA PHE A 53 -3.33 15.36 4.36
C PHE A 53 -3.53 14.48 5.61
N PRO A 54 -3.44 13.15 5.49
CA PRO A 54 -3.56 12.26 6.65
C PRO A 54 -2.45 12.54 7.66
N GLY A 55 -2.70 12.29 8.93
CA GLY A 55 -1.83 12.67 10.04
C GLY A 55 -2.57 13.54 11.05
N THR A 56 -1.86 14.43 11.74
CA THR A 56 -2.48 15.35 12.70
C THR A 56 -3.51 16.26 12.03
N ASP A 57 -3.22 16.73 10.82
CA ASP A 57 -4.13 17.59 10.02
C ASP A 57 -5.52 16.98 9.81
N LEU A 58 -5.59 15.67 9.53
CA LEU A 58 -6.86 14.97 9.37
C LEU A 58 -7.72 14.98 10.64
N PHE A 59 -7.12 14.86 11.82
CA PHE A 59 -7.88 14.84 13.08
C PHE A 59 -8.18 16.24 13.62
N ASP A 60 -7.31 17.21 13.37
CA ASP A 60 -7.44 18.58 13.86
C ASP A 60 -8.31 19.44 12.95
N ASN A 61 -8.07 19.38 11.63
CA ASN A 61 -8.75 20.24 10.64
C ASN A 61 -9.90 19.54 9.93
N HIS A 62 -9.92 18.21 9.87
CA HIS A 62 -10.95 17.42 9.19
C HIS A 62 -11.57 16.32 10.09
N PRO A 63 -11.95 16.60 11.36
CA PRO A 63 -12.40 15.59 12.31
C PRO A 63 -13.67 14.88 11.85
N ASP A 64 -14.55 15.57 11.13
CA ASP A 64 -15.77 15.00 10.55
C ASP A 64 -15.44 13.92 9.51
N VAL A 65 -14.44 14.14 8.66
CA VAL A 65 -13.95 13.14 7.70
C VAL A 65 -13.31 11.97 8.45
N ALA A 66 -12.43 12.26 9.42
CA ALA A 66 -11.71 11.24 10.19
C ALA A 66 -12.67 10.29 10.93
N TRP A 67 -13.60 10.84 11.71
CA TRP A 67 -14.53 10.05 12.50
C TRP A 67 -15.59 9.39 11.63
N THR A 68 -16.11 10.06 10.59
CA THR A 68 -17.02 9.41 9.63
C THR A 68 -16.33 8.23 8.96
N PHE A 69 -15.08 8.37 8.53
CA PHE A 69 -14.32 7.29 7.92
C PHE A 69 -14.16 6.10 8.89
N ILE A 70 -13.69 6.34 10.12
CA ILE A 70 -13.49 5.28 11.13
C ILE A 70 -14.81 4.59 11.47
N ASN A 71 -15.91 5.32 11.66
CA ASN A 71 -17.22 4.73 11.93
C ASN A 71 -17.75 3.97 10.70
N SER A 72 -17.52 4.49 9.49
CA SER A 72 -17.92 3.83 8.24
C SER A 72 -17.18 2.52 8.01
N MET A 73 -15.95 2.36 8.51
CA MET A 73 -15.23 1.09 8.46
C MET A 73 -15.97 0.00 9.25
N LEU A 74 -16.48 0.32 10.44
CA LEU A 74 -17.23 -0.65 11.26
C LEU A 74 -18.55 -1.03 10.59
N ILE A 75 -19.32 -0.03 10.17
CA ILE A 75 -20.59 -0.25 9.47
C ILE A 75 -20.35 -0.96 8.13
N GLY A 76 -19.27 -0.59 7.44
CA GLY A 76 -18.84 -1.15 6.17
C GLY A 76 -18.59 -2.64 6.23
N GLN A 77 -17.97 -3.16 7.30
CA GLN A 77 -17.82 -4.62 7.46
C GLN A 77 -19.15 -5.35 7.63
N VAL A 78 -20.12 -4.75 8.33
CA VAL A 78 -21.47 -5.31 8.46
C VAL A 78 -22.18 -5.31 7.11
N LEU A 79 -22.13 -4.18 6.39
CA LEU A 79 -22.71 -4.04 5.06
C LEU A 79 -22.02 -4.97 4.05
N MET A 80 -20.70 -5.14 4.12
CA MET A 80 -19.94 -6.06 3.28
C MET A 80 -20.42 -7.50 3.45
N CYS A 81 -20.77 -7.92 4.67
CA CYS A 81 -21.38 -9.24 4.88
C CYS A 81 -22.71 -9.37 4.13
N ILE A 82 -23.61 -8.38 4.29
CA ILE A 82 -24.94 -8.40 3.67
C ILE A 82 -24.85 -8.34 2.13
N PHE A 83 -24.17 -7.32 1.60
CA PHE A 83 -24.01 -7.12 0.17
C PHE A 83 -23.12 -8.19 -0.46
N GLY A 84 -22.08 -8.63 0.23
CA GLY A 84 -21.18 -9.69 -0.23
C GLY A 84 -21.93 -10.99 -0.45
N LEU A 85 -22.79 -11.40 0.47
CA LEU A 85 -23.64 -12.59 0.31
C LEU A 85 -24.64 -12.42 -0.84
N TYR A 86 -25.25 -11.25 -0.98
CA TYR A 86 -26.20 -10.97 -2.06
C TYR A 86 -25.54 -10.97 -3.46
N VAL A 87 -24.36 -10.35 -3.57
CA VAL A 87 -23.63 -10.17 -4.83
C VAL A 87 -22.72 -11.36 -5.16
N ALA A 88 -22.44 -12.27 -4.22
CA ALA A 88 -21.53 -13.40 -4.42
C ALA A 88 -21.79 -14.18 -5.71
N GLY A 89 -23.07 -14.42 -6.04
CA GLY A 89 -23.45 -15.11 -7.28
C GLY A 89 -23.09 -14.33 -8.56
N LEU A 90 -23.25 -13.01 -8.56
CA LEU A 90 -22.85 -12.13 -9.65
C LEU A 90 -21.32 -12.03 -9.75
N ALA A 91 -20.64 -11.90 -8.61
CA ALA A 91 -19.19 -11.85 -8.53
C ALA A 91 -18.55 -13.13 -9.09
N ALA A 92 -19.13 -14.29 -8.82
CA ALA A 92 -18.70 -15.56 -9.39
C ALA A 92 -18.79 -15.57 -10.93
N SER A 93 -19.80 -14.90 -11.50
CA SER A 93 -19.90 -14.75 -12.96
C SER A 93 -18.81 -13.84 -13.52
N VAL A 94 -18.48 -12.75 -12.83
CA VAL A 94 -17.36 -11.87 -13.24
C VAL A 94 -16.02 -12.62 -13.23
N ALA A 95 -15.80 -13.51 -12.26
CA ALA A 95 -14.59 -14.34 -12.20
C ALA A 95 -14.44 -15.30 -13.40
N SER A 96 -15.52 -15.59 -14.14
CA SER A 96 -15.48 -16.42 -15.35
C SER A 96 -15.20 -15.63 -16.64
N VAL A 97 -15.12 -14.30 -16.56
CA VAL A 97 -14.87 -13.43 -17.72
C VAL A 97 -13.44 -13.69 -18.24
N PRO A 98 -13.24 -13.81 -19.56
CA PRO A 98 -11.90 -13.96 -20.13
C PRO A 98 -10.95 -12.84 -19.70
N HIS A 99 -9.73 -13.21 -19.32
CA HIS A 99 -8.70 -12.27 -18.85
C HIS A 99 -8.45 -11.09 -19.81
N SER A 100 -8.56 -11.32 -21.12
CA SER A 100 -8.41 -10.28 -22.15
C SER A 100 -9.48 -9.19 -22.05
N VAL A 101 -10.73 -9.57 -21.76
CA VAL A 101 -11.85 -8.63 -21.60
C VAL A 101 -11.69 -7.85 -20.30
N MET A 102 -11.32 -8.52 -19.21
CA MET A 102 -11.00 -7.84 -17.94
C MET A 102 -9.88 -6.81 -18.13
N ALA A 103 -8.79 -7.20 -18.80
CA ALA A 103 -7.67 -6.31 -19.07
C ALA A 103 -8.10 -5.08 -19.89
N ALA A 104 -8.93 -5.26 -20.92
CA ALA A 104 -9.44 -4.16 -21.73
C ALA A 104 -10.30 -3.18 -20.92
N ILE A 105 -11.19 -3.69 -20.06
CA ILE A 105 -12.04 -2.86 -19.20
C ILE A 105 -11.20 -2.10 -18.18
N VAL A 106 -10.29 -2.77 -17.49
CA VAL A 106 -9.39 -2.15 -16.50
C VAL A 106 -8.52 -1.08 -17.15
N LEU A 107 -8.00 -1.33 -18.35
CA LEU A 107 -7.21 -0.37 -19.11
C LEU A 107 -8.06 0.85 -19.51
N GLY A 108 -9.30 0.65 -19.94
CA GLY A 108 -10.25 1.73 -20.22
C GLY A 108 -10.52 2.60 -18.97
N LEU A 109 -10.75 1.96 -17.82
CA LEU A 109 -10.93 2.66 -16.54
C LEU A 109 -9.66 3.39 -16.10
N ALA A 110 -8.47 2.83 -16.32
CA ALA A 110 -7.20 3.46 -16.00
C ALA A 110 -6.93 4.70 -16.86
N VAL A 111 -7.24 4.64 -18.17
CA VAL A 111 -7.17 5.81 -19.06
C VAL A 111 -8.15 6.89 -18.60
N PHE A 112 -9.39 6.52 -18.29
CA PHE A 112 -10.37 7.49 -17.80
C PHE A 112 -9.96 8.10 -16.45
N GLY A 113 -9.52 7.27 -15.50
CA GLY A 113 -9.10 7.70 -14.17
C GLY A 113 -7.90 8.66 -14.23
N SER A 114 -6.85 8.31 -14.98
CA SER A 114 -5.68 9.18 -15.15
C SER A 114 -6.03 10.51 -15.81
N TYR A 115 -6.93 10.51 -16.80
CA TYR A 115 -7.37 11.75 -17.43
C TYR A 115 -8.29 12.60 -16.53
N SER A 116 -9.07 11.97 -15.64
CA SER A 116 -10.14 12.64 -14.89
C SER A 116 -9.69 13.71 -13.89
N VAL A 117 -8.46 13.61 -13.36
CA VAL A 117 -7.98 14.51 -12.30
C VAL A 117 -7.56 15.88 -12.86
N GLN A 118 -6.71 15.88 -13.88
CA GLN A 118 -6.13 17.10 -14.45
C GLN A 118 -6.56 17.38 -15.91
N HIS A 119 -7.43 16.53 -16.49
CA HIS A 119 -7.78 16.58 -17.92
C HIS A 119 -6.55 16.63 -18.84
N SER A 120 -5.48 15.95 -18.46
CA SER A 120 -4.19 15.98 -19.12
C SER A 120 -3.88 14.66 -19.82
N MET A 121 -3.58 14.70 -21.11
CA MET A 121 -3.03 13.54 -21.83
C MET A 121 -1.62 13.19 -21.36
N GLY A 122 -0.90 14.12 -20.73
CA GLY A 122 0.39 13.85 -20.09
C GLY A 122 0.28 12.77 -19.03
N ASP A 123 -0.75 12.83 -18.18
CA ASP A 123 -0.99 11.85 -17.12
C ASP A 123 -1.33 10.47 -17.70
N VAL A 124 -2.05 10.44 -18.83
CA VAL A 124 -2.35 9.21 -19.58
C VAL A 124 -1.08 8.59 -20.14
N TYR A 125 -0.16 9.39 -20.71
CA TYR A 125 1.13 8.90 -21.21
C TYR A 125 2.01 8.38 -20.07
N VAL A 126 2.06 9.07 -18.92
CA VAL A 126 2.77 8.61 -17.73
C VAL A 126 2.19 7.27 -17.27
N MET A 127 0.87 7.18 -17.11
CA MET A 127 0.16 5.95 -16.75
C MET A 127 0.49 4.80 -17.70
N ALA A 128 0.41 5.02 -19.01
CA ALA A 128 0.72 4.00 -20.01
C ALA A 128 2.19 3.56 -19.97
N SER A 129 3.13 4.51 -19.85
CA SER A 129 4.56 4.22 -19.78
C SER A 129 4.94 3.42 -18.54
N LEU A 130 4.38 3.76 -17.37
CA LEU A 130 4.60 3.05 -16.11
C LEU A 130 3.94 1.67 -16.13
N GLY A 131 2.72 1.56 -16.68
CA GLY A 131 2.04 0.27 -16.83
C GLY A 131 2.81 -0.70 -17.72
N VAL A 132 3.30 -0.23 -18.88
CA VAL A 132 4.14 -1.03 -19.78
C VAL A 132 5.48 -1.38 -19.12
N SER A 133 6.13 -0.43 -18.43
CA SER A 133 7.37 -0.69 -17.71
C SER A 133 7.18 -1.76 -16.64
N MET A 134 6.08 -1.69 -15.88
CA MET A 134 5.75 -2.65 -14.84
C MET A 134 5.51 -4.05 -15.42
N TYR A 135 4.85 -4.16 -16.58
CA TYR A 135 4.68 -5.45 -17.26
C TYR A 135 6.01 -6.15 -17.56
N PHE A 136 7.07 -5.40 -17.89
CA PHE A 136 8.40 -5.97 -18.06
C PHE A 136 9.08 -6.27 -16.72
N LEU A 137 8.97 -5.36 -15.74
CA LEU A 137 9.55 -5.54 -14.40
C LEU A 137 8.98 -6.75 -13.66
N GLU A 138 7.70 -7.08 -13.87
CA GLU A 138 7.06 -8.26 -13.31
C GLU A 138 7.78 -9.56 -13.72
N ARG A 139 8.35 -9.61 -14.94
CA ARG A 139 9.15 -10.76 -15.41
C ARG A 139 10.48 -10.91 -14.69
N PHE A 140 10.98 -9.86 -14.05
CA PHE A 140 12.19 -9.88 -13.22
C PHE A 140 11.88 -10.11 -11.73
N GLY A 141 10.63 -10.39 -11.37
CA GLY A 141 10.20 -10.66 -9.99
C GLY A 141 9.87 -9.41 -9.18
N PHE A 142 9.76 -8.23 -9.81
CA PHE A 142 9.28 -7.04 -9.13
C PHE A 142 7.76 -7.09 -8.99
N SER A 143 7.25 -6.73 -7.81
CA SER A 143 5.82 -6.52 -7.58
C SER A 143 5.45 -5.07 -7.84
N ALA A 144 4.23 -4.81 -8.33
CA ALA A 144 3.71 -3.47 -8.52
C ALA A 144 3.51 -2.73 -7.17
N ALA A 145 3.30 -3.47 -6.08
CA ALA A 145 2.98 -2.92 -4.77
C ALA A 145 4.08 -1.98 -4.21
N PRO A 146 5.36 -2.39 -4.10
CA PRO A 146 6.45 -1.51 -3.69
C PRO A 146 6.67 -0.32 -4.63
N LEU A 147 6.44 -0.49 -5.93
CA LEU A 147 6.64 0.57 -6.92
C LEU A 147 5.62 1.70 -6.74
N VAL A 148 4.34 1.36 -6.60
CA VAL A 148 3.27 2.33 -6.31
C VAL A 148 3.55 3.04 -4.99
N LEU A 149 3.97 2.30 -3.96
CA LEU A 149 4.30 2.87 -2.66
C LEU A 149 5.48 3.86 -2.76
N GLY A 150 6.53 3.51 -3.49
CA GLY A 150 7.66 4.39 -3.75
C GLY A 150 7.29 5.65 -4.55
N LEU A 151 6.39 5.52 -5.53
CA LEU A 151 5.93 6.65 -6.34
C LEU A 151 5.11 7.66 -5.52
N ILE A 152 4.29 7.18 -4.58
CA ILE A 152 3.50 8.05 -3.70
C ILE A 152 4.36 8.63 -2.58
N LEU A 153 5.20 7.80 -1.93
CA LEU A 153 6.02 8.24 -0.81
C LEU A 153 7.25 9.05 -1.23
N GLY A 154 7.76 8.88 -2.46
CA GLY A 154 8.96 9.56 -2.95
C GLY A 154 8.86 11.09 -2.86
N PRO A 155 7.86 11.73 -3.47
CA PRO A 155 7.66 13.18 -3.38
C PRO A 155 7.42 13.67 -1.95
N ILE A 156 6.71 12.87 -1.13
CA ILE A 156 6.47 13.18 0.28
C ILE A 156 7.80 13.17 1.05
N ALA A 157 8.61 12.14 0.86
CA ALA A 157 9.93 11.99 1.49
C ALA A 157 10.88 13.11 1.05
N GLU A 158 10.90 13.44 -0.23
CA GLU A 158 11.72 14.53 -0.79
C GLU A 158 11.31 15.89 -0.18
N SER A 159 10.02 16.21 -0.17
CA SER A 159 9.51 17.45 0.42
C SER A 159 9.85 17.56 1.91
N ASN A 160 9.68 16.47 2.67
CA ASN A 160 10.04 16.43 4.09
C ASN A 160 11.55 16.54 4.31
N PHE A 161 12.36 15.91 3.46
CA PHE A 161 13.82 16.02 3.53
C PHE A 161 14.31 17.43 3.23
N ILE A 162 13.75 18.08 2.20
CA ILE A 162 14.06 19.47 1.84
C ILE A 162 13.67 20.41 2.99
N GLN A 163 12.47 20.27 3.53
CA GLN A 163 12.00 21.05 4.69
C GLN A 163 12.92 20.86 5.91
N GLY A 164 13.21 19.61 6.28
CA GLY A 164 14.12 19.30 7.38
C GLY A 164 15.52 19.86 7.16
N SER A 165 16.03 19.78 5.93
CA SER A 165 17.34 20.32 5.56
C SER A 165 17.38 21.85 5.68
N MET A 166 16.31 22.56 5.29
CA MET A 166 16.21 24.01 5.47
C MET A 166 16.21 24.39 6.95
N ILE A 167 15.46 23.68 7.79
CA ILE A 167 15.43 23.91 9.25
C ILE A 167 16.80 23.65 9.88
N ALA A 168 17.45 22.56 9.47
CA ALA A 168 18.78 22.19 9.95
C ALA A 168 19.82 23.27 9.61
N ASN A 169 19.81 23.78 8.38
CA ASN A 169 20.69 24.87 7.96
C ASN A 169 20.40 26.19 8.70
N ALA A 170 19.15 26.44 9.09
CA ALA A 170 18.78 27.65 9.81
C ALA A 170 19.10 27.61 11.32
N THR A 171 19.06 26.42 11.94
CA THR A 171 19.15 26.28 13.41
C THR A 171 20.50 25.79 13.89
N SER A 172 21.12 24.86 13.16
CA SER A 172 22.37 24.22 13.58
C SER A 172 23.19 23.75 12.36
N SER A 173 23.21 22.45 12.12
CA SER A 173 23.90 21.76 11.04
C SER A 173 23.09 20.52 10.66
N ILE A 174 23.18 20.10 9.40
CA ILE A 174 22.47 18.91 8.87
C ILE A 174 22.72 17.67 9.76
N ARG A 175 23.95 17.51 10.27
CA ARG A 175 24.31 16.36 11.10
C ARG A 175 23.60 16.40 12.45
N ASP A 176 23.61 17.53 13.11
CA ASP A 176 23.07 17.63 14.45
C ASP A 176 21.53 17.52 14.45
N TYR A 177 20.88 18.10 13.44
CA TYR A 177 19.42 18.04 13.31
C TYR A 177 18.91 16.62 13.07
N PHE A 178 19.57 15.83 12.21
CA PHE A 178 19.12 14.48 11.88
C PHE A 178 19.59 13.40 12.87
N PHE A 179 20.74 13.55 13.54
CA PHE A 179 21.34 12.46 14.33
C PHE A 179 21.32 12.62 15.85
N THR A 180 20.91 13.76 16.41
CA THR A 180 21.07 14.02 17.86
C THR A 180 19.78 13.89 18.67
N GLY A 181 18.61 14.02 18.02
CA GLY A 181 17.32 13.97 18.71
C GLY A 181 17.01 12.59 19.29
N PRO A 182 16.41 12.49 20.51
CA PRO A 182 16.07 11.22 21.12
C PRO A 182 15.12 10.40 20.23
N LEU A 183 14.15 11.06 19.59
CA LEU A 183 13.22 10.42 18.66
C LEU A 183 13.93 9.96 17.38
N ASN A 184 14.85 10.75 16.83
CA ASN A 184 15.63 10.40 15.65
C ASN A 184 16.49 9.15 15.92
N LEU A 185 17.17 9.11 17.07
CA LEU A 185 17.98 7.96 17.47
C LEU A 185 17.14 6.70 17.63
N VAL A 186 15.95 6.81 18.22
CA VAL A 186 15.00 5.68 18.34
C VAL A 186 14.55 5.21 16.96
N LEU A 187 14.17 6.11 16.04
CA LEU A 187 13.76 5.74 14.69
C LEU A 187 14.91 5.09 13.90
N ILE A 188 16.11 5.67 13.95
CA ILE A 188 17.30 5.11 13.29
C ILE A 188 17.61 3.71 13.85
N ALA A 189 17.55 3.53 15.17
CA ALA A 189 17.77 2.24 15.80
C ALA A 189 16.73 1.20 15.34
N ILE A 190 15.45 1.58 15.26
CA ILE A 190 14.37 0.70 14.77
C ILE A 190 14.61 0.31 13.31
N VAL A 191 14.99 1.25 12.45
CA VAL A 191 15.28 0.98 11.03
C VAL A 191 16.46 0.02 10.90
N ILE A 192 17.57 0.29 11.60
CA ILE A 192 18.75 -0.60 11.60
C ILE A 192 18.38 -1.98 12.13
N ALA A 193 17.62 -2.07 13.22
CA ALA A 193 17.18 -3.33 13.79
C ALA A 193 16.27 -4.12 12.84
N SER A 194 15.35 -3.44 12.14
CA SER A 194 14.46 -4.05 11.15
C SER A 194 15.24 -4.64 9.97
N ILE A 195 16.18 -3.88 9.42
CA ILE A 195 17.06 -4.34 8.32
C ILE A 195 17.94 -5.49 8.79
N ALA A 196 18.58 -5.36 9.96
CA ALA A 196 19.43 -6.41 10.52
C ALA A 196 18.64 -7.69 10.80
N TYR A 197 17.42 -7.57 11.34
CA TYR A 197 16.52 -8.70 11.58
C TYR A 197 16.10 -9.38 10.28
N SER A 198 15.71 -8.60 9.26
CA SER A 198 15.35 -9.13 7.94
C SER A 198 16.53 -9.87 7.29
N PHE A 199 17.73 -9.29 7.35
CA PHE A 199 18.95 -9.92 6.85
C PHE A 199 19.30 -11.20 7.61
N TRP A 200 19.25 -11.17 8.95
CA TRP A 200 19.51 -12.35 9.78
C TRP A 200 18.51 -13.48 9.53
N MET A 201 17.22 -13.15 9.36
CA MET A 201 16.17 -14.11 9.03
C MET A 201 16.40 -14.75 7.65
N GLU A 202 16.80 -13.96 6.65
CA GLU A 202 17.13 -14.46 5.31
C GLU A 202 18.35 -15.41 5.34
N LEU A 203 19.41 -15.07 6.07
CA LEU A 203 20.57 -15.97 6.25
C LEU A 203 20.20 -17.26 7.00
N ARG A 204 19.26 -17.21 7.94
CA ARG A 204 18.78 -18.39 8.67
C ARG A 204 17.88 -19.26 7.81
N ASN A 205 16.98 -18.69 7.01
CA ASN A 205 16.07 -19.44 6.15
C ASN A 205 16.80 -20.18 5.03
N ARG A 206 17.89 -19.60 4.50
CA ARG A 206 18.79 -20.29 3.54
C ARG A 206 19.44 -21.56 4.09
N HIS A 207 19.63 -21.65 5.42
CA HIS A 207 20.16 -22.86 6.06
C HIS A 207 19.12 -23.96 6.28
N HIS A 208 17.82 -23.66 6.22
CA HIS A 208 16.75 -24.65 6.40
C HIS A 208 16.39 -25.37 5.08
N THR A 209 16.37 -24.66 3.95
CA THR A 209 16.11 -25.26 2.62
C THR A 209 17.18 -26.27 2.22
N SER A 210 18.45 -26.00 2.54
CA SER A 210 19.57 -26.91 2.24
C SER A 210 19.56 -28.23 3.04
N LYS A 211 18.83 -28.31 4.17
CA LYS A 211 18.75 -29.56 4.97
C LYS A 211 17.61 -30.47 4.53
N GLU A 212 16.52 -29.94 4.00
CA GLU A 212 15.42 -30.75 3.47
C GLU A 212 15.79 -31.38 2.11
N GLU A 213 16.55 -30.71 1.25
CA GLU A 213 17.04 -31.27 -0.03
C GLU A 213 18.09 -32.38 0.13
N VAL A 214 18.76 -32.49 1.28
CA VAL A 214 19.80 -33.51 1.52
C VAL A 214 19.23 -34.76 2.23
N ILE A 215 18.02 -34.68 2.77
CA ILE A 215 17.40 -35.75 3.58
C ILE A 215 16.13 -36.32 2.92
N GLY A 216 15.60 -35.68 1.87
CA GLY A 216 14.51 -36.21 1.02
C GLY A 216 15.04 -36.95 -0.21
#